data_AF-A0A1Y1KBJ6-F1
#
_entry.id   AF-A0A1Y1KBJ6-F1
#
_cell.length_a   1.000
_cell.length_b   1.000
_cell.length_c   1.000
_cell.angle_alpha   90.00
_cell.angle_beta   90.00
_cell.angle_gamma   90.00
#
_symmetry.space_group_name_H-M   'P 1'
#
loop_
_entity.id
_entity.type
_entity.pdbx_description
1 polymer ?
#
loop_
_entity_poly.entity_id
_entity_poly.type
_entity_poly.pdbx_seq_one_letter_code
_entity_poly.pdbx_strand_id
1 'polypeptide(L)'
;GSTGERKMDIGFVSDPEAGKGSRCHWSQILVPGELKSNPSADTAAKAWLDLGRYAREVLAAQDTRRFVLGFTLCGSLMRIWEFDRLGGIASEQFDINKQGQLF
;
A
#
# COMPACT_ATOMS: atom_id res chain seq x y z
N GLY A 1 -19.21 7.19 9.87
CA GLY A 1 -18.35 6.78 8.74
C GLY A 1 -18.66 5.33 8.40
N SER A 2 -18.74 4.98 7.12
CA SER A 2 -19.08 3.61 6.72
C SER A 2 -17.99 2.62 7.15
N THR A 3 -18.37 1.64 7.99
CA THR A 3 -17.56 0.54 8.51
C THR A 3 -17.58 -0.63 7.53
N GLY A 4 -17.09 -0.42 6.31
CA GLY A 4 -16.72 -1.54 5.45
C GLY A 4 -15.45 -2.19 5.98
N GLU A 5 -15.38 -3.53 6.00
CA GLU A 5 -14.14 -4.25 6.30
C GLU A 5 -13.07 -3.78 5.31
N ARG A 6 -12.10 -3.01 5.80
CA ARG A 6 -10.97 -2.53 4.99
C ARG A 6 -9.98 -3.68 4.83
N LYS A 7 -10.20 -4.52 3.82
CA LYS A 7 -9.28 -5.60 3.48
C LYS A 7 -8.17 -5.02 2.60
N MET A 8 -6.97 -4.98 3.15
CA MET A 8 -5.75 -4.71 2.38
C MET A 8 -5.44 -5.90 1.47
N ASP A 9 -5.02 -5.65 0.24
CA ASP A 9 -4.69 -6.71 -0.71
C ASP A 9 -3.40 -7.44 -0.33
N ILE A 10 -2.34 -6.69 -0.04
CA ILE A 10 -1.02 -7.22 0.32
C ILE A 10 -0.28 -6.26 1.24
N GLY A 11 0.64 -6.77 2.05
CA GLY A 11 1.56 -5.92 2.78
C GLY A 11 2.68 -6.71 3.45
N PHE A 12 3.75 -5.99 3.77
CA PHE A 12 4.83 -6.50 4.63
C PHE A 12 4.46 -6.24 6.08
N VAL A 13 4.73 -7.22 6.95
CA VAL A 13 4.34 -7.17 8.36
C VAL A 13 5.54 -7.44 9.26
N SER A 14 5.49 -6.93 10.49
CA SER A 14 6.54 -7.13 11.50
C SER A 14 6.41 -8.45 12.27
N ASP A 15 5.42 -9.26 11.94
CA ASP A 15 5.18 -10.56 12.56
C ASP A 15 5.85 -11.67 11.73
N PRO A 16 6.96 -12.26 12.19
CA PRO A 16 7.69 -13.28 11.44
C PRO A 16 6.92 -14.61 11.32
N GLU A 17 5.94 -14.85 12.18
CA GLU A 17 5.09 -16.06 12.17
C GLU A 17 3.84 -15.87 11.30
N ALA A 18 3.62 -14.69 10.74
CA ALA A 18 2.49 -14.41 9.88
C ALA A 18 2.57 -15.21 8.57
N GLY A 19 1.71 -16.22 8.45
CA GLY A 19 1.52 -16.99 7.24
C GLY A 19 0.45 -16.44 6.29
N LYS A 20 0.24 -17.16 5.19
CA LYS A 20 -0.80 -16.86 4.21
C LYS A 20 -2.18 -16.85 4.88
N GLY A 21 -2.86 -15.71 4.83
CA GLY A 21 -4.22 -15.56 5.38
C GLY A 21 -4.27 -15.18 6.87
N SER A 22 -3.12 -15.01 7.52
CA SER A 22 -3.08 -14.43 8.88
C SER A 22 -3.72 -13.04 8.89
N ARG A 23 -4.63 -12.82 9.82
CA ARG A 23 -5.18 -11.50 10.08
C ARG A 23 -4.13 -10.67 10.82
N CYS A 24 -3.67 -9.60 10.18
CA CYS A 24 -2.68 -8.71 10.77
C CYS A 24 -3.36 -7.43 11.25
N HIS A 25 -2.94 -6.93 12.41
CA HIS A 25 -3.39 -5.62 12.89
C HIS A 25 -2.65 -4.49 12.15
N TRP A 26 -3.27 -3.32 11.99
CA TRP A 26 -2.64 -2.16 11.34
C TRP A 26 -1.33 -1.72 12.02
N SER A 27 -1.20 -1.96 13.33
CA SER A 27 0.04 -1.70 14.08
C SER A 27 1.21 -2.62 13.70
N GLN A 28 0.95 -3.73 13.00
CA GLN A 28 1.96 -4.67 12.53
C GLN A 28 2.34 -4.45 11.06
N ILE A 29 1.59 -3.63 10.32
CA ILE A 29 1.84 -3.38 8.90
C ILE A 29 3.05 -2.45 8.73
N LEU A 30 4.06 -2.92 8.02
CA LEU A 30 5.25 -2.16 7.68
C LEU A 30 5.10 -1.46 6.34
N VAL A 31 4.66 -2.15 5.29
CA VAL A 31 4.52 -1.58 3.95
C VAL A 31 3.23 -2.09 3.33
N PRO A 32 2.17 -1.28 3.19
CA PRO A 32 0.94 -1.68 2.50
C PRO A 32 1.14 -1.69 0.97
N GLY A 33 0.41 -2.57 0.30
CA GLY A 33 0.34 -2.63 -1.15
C GLY A 33 -1.10 -2.80 -1.64
N GLU A 34 -1.37 -2.20 -2.80
CA GLU A 34 -2.66 -2.31 -3.50
C GLU A 34 -2.47 -3.02 -4.83
N LEU A 35 -3.29 -4.04 -5.11
CA LEU A 35 -3.16 -4.88 -6.29
C LEU A 35 -4.39 -4.76 -7.19
N LYS A 36 -4.18 -4.45 -8.46
CA LYS A 36 -5.24 -4.47 -9.47
C LYS A 36 -4.80 -5.26 -10.68
N SER A 37 -5.70 -6.05 -11.26
CA SER A 37 -5.39 -6.85 -12.46
C SER A 37 -5.31 -6.01 -13.74
N ASN A 38 -5.98 -4.85 -13.78
CA ASN A 38 -5.99 -3.97 -14.94
C ASN A 38 -5.01 -2.80 -14.78
N PRO A 39 -4.12 -2.54 -15.77
CA PRO A 39 -3.21 -1.39 -15.73
C PRO A 39 -3.91 -0.02 -15.65
N SER A 40 -5.12 0.09 -16.18
CA SER A 40 -5.92 1.33 -16.14
C SER A 40 -6.51 1.65 -14.76
N ALA A 41 -6.23 0.83 -13.74
CA ALA A 41 -6.59 1.13 -12.36
C ALA A 41 -5.58 2.02 -11.65
N ASP A 42 -4.41 2.27 -12.24
CA ASP A 42 -3.39 3.16 -11.69
C ASP A 42 -3.80 4.64 -11.83
N THR A 43 -4.81 5.02 -11.04
CA THR A 43 -5.47 6.33 -11.08
C THR A 43 -5.88 6.74 -9.68
N ALA A 44 -6.05 8.05 -9.47
CA ALA A 44 -6.47 8.63 -8.20
C ALA A 44 -7.76 8.03 -7.64
N ALA A 45 -8.76 7.77 -8.49
CA ALA A 45 -10.07 7.27 -8.07
C ALA A 45 -10.10 5.77 -7.73
N LYS A 46 -9.00 5.04 -7.94
CA LYS A 46 -8.90 3.59 -7.75
C LYS A 46 -7.72 3.25 -6.83
N ALA A 47 -6.63 2.71 -7.38
CA ALA A 47 -5.56 2.12 -6.58
C ALA A 47 -4.92 3.11 -5.59
N TRP A 48 -4.79 4.38 -5.97
CA TRP A 48 -4.14 5.38 -5.11
C TRP A 48 -4.98 5.71 -3.88
N LEU A 49 -6.31 5.80 -4.04
CA LEU A 49 -7.23 6.08 -2.94
C LEU A 49 -7.30 4.93 -1.96
N ASP A 50 -7.31 3.69 -2.46
CA ASP A 50 -7.29 2.49 -1.61
C ASP A 50 -5.97 2.41 -0.81
N LEU A 51 -4.82 2.60 -1.47
CA LEU A 51 -3.52 2.64 -0.80
C LEU A 51 -3.43 3.78 0.23
N GLY A 52 -3.91 4.98 -0.11
CA GLY A 52 -3.93 6.13 0.81
C GLY A 52 -4.79 5.88 2.05
N ARG A 53 -5.90 5.13 1.91
CA ARG A 53 -6.68 4.69 3.08
C ARG A 53 -5.85 3.77 3.97
N TYR A 54 -5.12 2.82 3.40
CA TYR A 54 -4.25 1.92 4.19
C TYR A 54 -3.16 2.69 4.92
N ALA A 55 -2.48 3.62 4.23
CA ALA A 55 -1.46 4.47 4.85
C ALA A 55 -2.03 5.27 6.05
N ARG A 56 -3.25 5.79 5.93
CA ARG A 56 -3.94 6.45 7.05
C ARG A 56 -4.16 5.51 8.23
N GLU A 57 -4.63 4.28 8.01
CA GLU A 57 -4.83 3.32 9.10
C GLU A 57 -3.50 2.94 9.77
N VAL A 58 -2.43 2.78 8.99
CA VAL A 58 -1.08 2.50 9.52
C VAL A 58 -0.58 3.66 10.37
N LEU A 59 -0.67 4.90 9.88
CA LEU A 59 -0.25 6.10 10.63
C LEU A 59 -1.08 6.32 11.90
N ALA A 60 -2.37 5.96 11.88
CA ALA A 60 -3.24 6.04 13.06
C ALA A 60 -2.99 4.92 14.08
N ALA A 61 -2.50 3.77 13.64
CA ALA A 61 -2.16 2.65 14.53
C ALA A 61 -0.71 2.69 15.04
N GLN A 62 0.13 3.55 14.46
CA GLN A 62 1.56 3.69 14.77
C GLN A 62 1.90 5.17 15.00
N ASP A 63 1.47 5.72 16.14
CA ASP A 63 1.49 7.17 16.42
C ASP A 63 2.87 7.84 16.27
N THR A 64 3.95 7.12 16.55
CA THR A 64 5.32 7.66 16.44
C THR A 64 5.89 7.59 15.03
N ARG A 65 5.22 6.89 14.11
CA ARG A 65 5.67 6.74 12.73
C ARG A 65 5.53 8.05 11.96
N ARG A 66 6.60 8.43 11.25
CA ARG A 66 6.65 9.69 10.50
C ARG A 66 6.14 9.56 9.07
N PHE A 67 6.45 8.43 8.42
CA PHE A 67 6.03 8.14 7.05
C PHE A 67 5.73 6.65 6.86
N VAL A 68 4.94 6.32 5.86
CA VAL A 68 4.60 4.97 5.41
C VAL A 68 5.00 4.84 3.95
N LEU A 69 5.92 3.92 3.66
CA LEU A 69 6.18 3.49 2.30
C LEU A 69 5.10 2.50 1.88
N GLY A 70 4.65 2.59 0.65
CA GLY A 70 3.69 1.67 0.06
C GLY A 70 3.91 1.52 -1.44
N PHE A 71 3.14 0.65 -2.08
CA PHE A 71 3.19 0.49 -3.52
C PHE A 71 1.83 0.17 -4.12
N THR A 72 1.63 0.57 -5.38
CA THR A 72 0.54 0.07 -6.22
C THR A 72 1.12 -0.84 -7.29
N LEU A 73 0.43 -1.95 -7.59
CA LEU A 73 0.75 -2.81 -8.73
C LEU A 73 -0.53 -3.08 -9.53
N CYS A 74 -0.65 -2.41 -10.68
CA CYS A 74 -1.78 -2.49 -11.58
C CYS A 74 -1.36 -3.22 -12.87
N GLY A 75 -1.67 -4.50 -12.99
CA GLY A 75 -1.05 -5.38 -14.00
C GLY A 75 0.45 -5.50 -13.73
N SER A 76 1.29 -5.14 -14.70
CA SER A 76 2.75 -5.04 -14.51
C SER A 76 3.22 -3.66 -14.07
N LEU A 77 2.33 -2.66 -14.04
CA LEU A 77 2.70 -1.27 -13.79
C LEU A 77 2.74 -1.00 -12.29
N MET A 78 3.91 -0.58 -11.81
CA MET A 78 4.18 -0.31 -10.42
C MET A 78 4.42 1.18 -10.16
N ARG A 79 4.02 1.65 -8.97
CA ARG A 79 4.50 2.89 -8.36
C ARG A 79 4.88 2.66 -6.91
N ILE A 80 5.91 3.36 -6.47
CA ILE A 80 6.29 3.45 -5.05
C ILE A 80 5.74 4.75 -4.49
N TRP A 81 5.25 4.67 -3.26
CA TRP A 81 4.61 5.77 -2.57
C TRP A 81 5.30 6.02 -1.24
N GLU A 82 5.41 7.29 -0.89
CA GLU A 82 5.70 7.74 0.46
C GLU A 82 4.51 8.57 0.94
N PHE A 83 3.92 8.15 2.06
CA PHE A 83 2.84 8.86 2.73
C PHE A 83 3.31 9.42 4.06
N ASP A 84 2.94 10.65 4.35
CA ASP A 84 3.01 11.25 5.67
C ASP A 84 1.61 11.68 6.13
N ARG A 85 1.53 12.53 7.16
CA ARG A 85 0.24 13.02 7.68
C ARG A 85 -0.41 14.10 6.81
N LEU A 86 0.32 14.69 5.86
CA LEU A 86 -0.16 15.73 4.94
C LEU A 86 -0.67 15.12 3.63
N GLY A 87 -0.11 14.00 3.19
CA GLY A 87 -0.54 13.33 1.97
C GLY A 87 0.42 12.25 1.51
N GLY A 88 0.44 12.00 0.20
CA GLY A 88 1.33 11.04 -0.42
C GLY A 88 2.01 11.61 -1.66
N ILE A 89 3.29 11.29 -1.82
CA ILE A 89 4.04 11.49 -3.06
C ILE A 89 4.34 10.12 -3.68
N ALA A 90 4.47 10.09 -5.00
CA ALA A 90 4.68 8.86 -5.75
C ALA A 90 5.86 8.97 -6.71
N SER A 91 6.48 7.83 -6.97
CA SER A 91 7.42 7.69 -8.09
C SER A 91 6.72 7.83 -9.44
N GLU A 92 7.53 7.95 -10.49
CA GLU A 92 7.07 7.61 -11.83
C GLU A 92 6.61 6.15 -11.89
N GLN A 93 5.72 5.86 -12.84
CA GLN A 93 5.28 4.49 -13.08
C GLN A 93 6.32 3.74 -13.90
N PHE A 94 6.55 2.49 -13.55
CA PHE A 94 7.44 1.61 -14.29
C PHE A 94 6.84 0.21 -14.44
N ASP A 95 7.27 -0.52 -15.47
CA ASP A 95 6.89 -1.93 -15.64
C ASP A 95 7.86 -2.80 -14.82
N ILE A 96 7.36 -3.46 -13.78
CA ILE A 96 8.20 -4.24 -12.86
C ILE A 96 8.88 -5.44 -13.55
N ASN A 97 8.30 -5.98 -14.61
CA ASN A 97 8.87 -7.12 -15.33
C ASN A 97 10.03 -6.69 -16.26
N LYS A 98 10.09 -5.41 -16.62
CA LYS A 98 11.15 -4.85 -17.48
C LYS A 98 12.18 -4.03 -16.70
N GLN A 99 11.76 -3.42 -15.61
CA GLN A 99 12.51 -2.43 -14.83
C GLN A 99 12.51 -2.80 -13.34
N GLY A 100 12.53 -4.08 -13.01
CA GLY A 100 12.42 -4.58 -11.63
C GLY A 100 13.50 -4.07 -10.68
N GLN A 101 14.65 -3.60 -11.19
CA GLN A 101 15.69 -2.94 -10.40
C GLN A 101 15.30 -1.57 -9.82
N LEU A 102 14.16 -1.00 -10.25
CA LEU A 102 13.62 0.24 -9.70
C LEU A 102 12.77 0.00 -8.45
N PHE A 103 12.53 -1.27 -8.09
CA PHE A 103 11.90 -1.71 -6.84
C PHE A 103 12.97 -2.21 -5.86
#